data_AF-C8NCI4-F1
#
_entry.id   AF-C8NCI4-F1
#
_cell.length_a   1.000
_cell.length_b   1.000
_cell.length_c   1.000
_cell.angle_alpha   90.00
_cell.angle_beta   90.00
_cell.angle_gamma   90.00
#
_symmetry.space_group_name_H-M   'P 1'
#
loop_
_entity.id
_entity.type
_entity.pdbx_description
1 polymer ?
#
loop_
_entity_poly.entity_id
_entity_poly.type
_entity_poly.pdbx_seq_one_letter_code
_entity_poly.pdbx_strand_id
1 'polypeptide(L)'
;MTPEELARRANLTPSTLHRLLAEYQYAMSDEMSAAMHNAPDDPIAAQFTSAARERGAGFAKAAQAHDFKILASQPADFDRSKGLNVMENLLTAQPEVQGVFAQNDEMALGALRAIQAAGKKDLVLVGFDGTDDGVKAVKGGKMAATIAQQPEKIGEIGVQTADKVLKGEKVEASIPVELKLINQ
;
A
#
# COMPACT_ATOMS: atom_id res chain seq x y z
N MET A 1 2.20 -7.29 -23.49
CA MET A 1 1.93 -6.37 -24.61
C MET A 1 1.24 -5.16 -24.01
N THR A 2 1.84 -3.98 -24.09
CA THR A 2 1.27 -2.78 -23.46
C THR A 2 -0.03 -2.38 -24.16
N PRO A 3 -0.92 -1.64 -23.49
CA PRO A 3 -2.13 -1.15 -24.14
C PRO A 3 -1.85 -0.27 -25.37
N GLU A 4 -0.71 0.44 -25.37
CA GLU A 4 -0.22 1.20 -26.53
C GLU A 4 0.23 0.29 -27.69
N GLU A 5 0.83 -0.86 -27.39
CA GLU A 5 1.21 -1.89 -28.39
C GLU A 5 -0.03 -2.58 -29.00
N LEU A 6 -1.09 -2.79 -28.22
CA LEU A 6 -2.39 -3.26 -28.73
C LEU A 6 -3.07 -2.21 -29.62
N ALA A 7 -3.07 -0.94 -29.19
CA ALA A 7 -3.71 0.15 -29.92
C ALA A 7 -3.08 0.39 -31.30
N ARG A 8 -1.75 0.35 -31.37
CA ARG A 8 -1.00 0.47 -32.65
C ARG A 8 -1.30 -0.69 -33.60
N ARG A 9 -1.54 -1.90 -33.08
CA ARG A 9 -1.92 -3.06 -33.90
C ARG A 9 -3.37 -3.04 -34.36
N ALA A 10 -4.25 -2.39 -33.61
CA ALA A 10 -5.69 -2.32 -33.90
C ALA A 10 -6.12 -1.03 -34.64
N ASN A 11 -5.19 -0.12 -34.94
CA ASN A 11 -5.42 1.14 -35.65
C ASN A 11 -6.51 2.03 -34.99
N LEU A 12 -6.60 2.00 -33.66
CA LEU A 12 -7.59 2.76 -32.90
C LEU A 12 -7.15 4.22 -32.75
N THR A 13 -8.10 5.15 -32.84
CA THR A 13 -7.82 6.57 -32.59
C THR A 13 -7.51 6.79 -31.09
N PRO A 14 -6.72 7.83 -30.74
CA PRO A 14 -6.38 8.11 -29.35
C PRO A 14 -7.59 8.29 -28.43
N SER A 15 -8.69 8.87 -28.93
CA SER A 15 -9.94 9.07 -28.18
C SER A 15 -10.66 7.74 -27.90
N THR A 16 -10.70 6.84 -28.88
CA THR A 16 -11.29 5.50 -28.73
C THR A 16 -10.46 4.64 -27.78
N LEU A 17 -9.12 4.78 -27.82
CA LEU A 17 -8.24 4.11 -26.86
C LEU A 17 -8.45 4.61 -25.44
N HIS A 18 -8.55 5.92 -25.22
CA HIS A 18 -8.80 6.48 -23.89
C HIS A 18 -10.15 6.02 -23.33
N ARG A 19 -11.18 5.96 -24.17
CA ARG A 19 -12.51 5.47 -23.77
C ARG A 19 -12.50 3.98 -23.42
N LEU A 20 -11.83 3.15 -24.23
CA LEU A 20 -11.66 1.71 -23.95
C LEU A 20 -10.85 1.47 -22.68
N LEU A 21 -9.81 2.26 -22.41
CA LEU A 21 -9.03 2.17 -21.18
C LEU A 21 -9.86 2.58 -19.96
N ALA A 22 -10.66 3.64 -20.07
CA ALA A 22 -11.56 4.07 -19.00
C ALA A 22 -12.68 3.04 -18.75
N GLU A 23 -13.28 2.48 -19.81
CA GLU A 23 -14.29 1.42 -19.72
C GLU A 23 -13.69 0.11 -19.17
N TYR A 24 -12.43 -0.22 -19.52
CA TYR A 24 -11.71 -1.37 -18.97
C TYR A 24 -11.37 -1.19 -17.49
N GLN A 25 -10.93 0.00 -17.08
CA GLN A 25 -10.68 0.32 -15.66
C GLN A 25 -11.98 0.33 -14.85
N TYR A 26 -13.08 0.79 -15.44
CA TYR A 26 -14.40 0.82 -14.80
C TYR A 26 -15.02 -0.58 -14.70
N ALA A 27 -14.94 -1.40 -15.75
CA ALA A 27 -15.39 -2.79 -15.74
C ALA A 27 -14.58 -3.63 -14.74
N MET A 28 -13.26 -3.39 -14.63
CA MET A 28 -12.45 -4.01 -13.59
C MET A 28 -12.87 -3.58 -12.18
N SER A 29 -13.33 -2.34 -11.97
CA SER A 29 -13.83 -1.94 -10.64
C SER A 29 -15.16 -2.58 -10.26
N ASP A 30 -16.06 -2.78 -11.23
CA ASP A 30 -17.38 -3.37 -10.97
C ASP A 30 -17.31 -4.90 -10.80
N GLU A 31 -16.54 -5.60 -11.63
CA GLU A 31 -16.31 -7.04 -11.47
C GLU A 31 -15.55 -7.34 -10.16
N MET A 32 -14.63 -6.47 -9.75
CA MET A 32 -13.92 -6.58 -8.48
C MET A 32 -14.82 -6.32 -7.27
N SER A 33 -15.75 -5.35 -7.37
CA SER A 33 -16.77 -5.12 -6.34
C SER A 33 -17.72 -6.32 -6.18
N ALA A 34 -18.13 -6.93 -7.28
CA ALA A 34 -18.99 -8.13 -7.28
C ALA A 34 -18.26 -9.39 -6.76
N ALA A 35 -16.97 -9.55 -7.06
CA ALA A 35 -16.16 -10.65 -6.55
C ALA A 35 -15.97 -10.57 -5.02
N MET A 36 -15.85 -9.36 -4.45
CA MET A 36 -15.69 -9.14 -3.01
C MET A 36 -16.96 -9.44 -2.20
N HIS A 37 -18.15 -9.40 -2.80
CA HIS A 37 -19.41 -9.64 -2.09
C HIS A 37 -19.74 -11.13 -1.89
N ASN A 38 -19.18 -12.03 -2.72
CA ASN A 38 -19.64 -13.42 -2.82
C ASN A 38 -18.65 -14.49 -2.30
N ALA A 39 -17.44 -14.13 -1.85
CA ALA A 39 -16.46 -15.11 -1.37
C ALA A 39 -15.52 -14.54 -0.28
N PRO A 40 -15.96 -14.48 0.99
CA PRO A 40 -15.16 -13.91 2.09
C PRO A 40 -13.90 -14.72 2.45
N ASP A 41 -13.77 -15.96 1.96
CA ASP A 41 -12.65 -16.87 2.29
C ASP A 41 -11.76 -17.25 1.07
N ASP A 42 -11.84 -16.52 -0.05
CA ASP A 42 -10.98 -16.76 -1.22
C ASP A 42 -9.58 -16.14 -1.03
N PRO A 43 -8.48 -16.91 -1.11
CA PRO A 43 -7.12 -16.40 -0.96
C PRO A 43 -6.69 -15.38 -2.05
N ILE A 44 -7.42 -15.27 -3.16
CA ILE A 44 -7.22 -14.22 -4.17
C ILE A 44 -7.93 -12.91 -3.77
N ALA A 45 -9.06 -12.98 -3.05
CA ALA A 45 -9.76 -11.80 -2.52
C ALA A 45 -9.00 -11.11 -1.36
N ALA A 46 -8.09 -11.82 -0.68
CA ALA A 46 -7.21 -11.26 0.34
C ALA A 46 -6.20 -10.21 -0.20
N GLN A 47 -6.00 -10.13 -1.53
CA GLN A 47 -4.97 -9.29 -2.16
C GLN A 47 -5.35 -7.80 -2.33
N PHE A 48 -6.58 -7.38 -1.98
CA PHE A 48 -7.04 -5.99 -2.16
C PHE A 48 -7.81 -5.44 -0.97
N THR A 49 -7.22 -5.51 0.23
CA THR A 49 -7.77 -4.76 1.38
C THR A 49 -7.87 -3.27 1.02
N SER A 50 -8.89 -2.59 1.53
CA SER A 50 -9.03 -1.14 1.37
C SER A 50 -7.76 -0.40 1.81
N ALA A 51 -7.12 -0.88 2.89
CA ALA A 51 -5.85 -0.37 3.39
C ALA A 51 -4.74 -0.41 2.32
N ALA A 52 -4.50 -1.56 1.68
CA ALA A 52 -3.46 -1.67 0.66
C ALA A 52 -3.74 -0.75 -0.55
N ARG A 53 -5.00 -0.72 -0.99
CA ARG A 53 -5.45 0.11 -2.12
C ARG A 53 -5.25 1.60 -1.83
N GLU A 54 -5.70 2.06 -0.67
CA GLU A 54 -5.66 3.48 -0.28
C GLU A 54 -4.22 3.95 -0.03
N ARG A 55 -3.39 3.14 0.65
CA ARG A 55 -1.96 3.42 0.85
C ARG A 55 -1.23 3.50 -0.50
N GLY A 56 -1.47 2.54 -1.39
CA GLY A 56 -0.87 2.54 -2.74
C GLY A 56 -1.29 3.74 -3.58
N ALA A 57 -2.58 4.07 -3.60
CA ALA A 57 -3.09 5.22 -4.33
C ALA A 57 -2.56 6.55 -3.78
N GLY A 58 -2.47 6.68 -2.45
CA GLY A 58 -1.87 7.85 -1.80
C GLY A 58 -0.39 8.01 -2.15
N PHE A 59 0.38 6.92 -2.10
CA PHE A 59 1.79 6.93 -2.49
C PHE A 59 1.99 7.28 -3.96
N ALA A 60 1.19 6.72 -4.87
CA ALA A 60 1.27 7.04 -6.30
C ALA A 60 1.02 8.52 -6.59
N LYS A 61 0.05 9.14 -5.90
CA LYS A 61 -0.20 10.58 -5.98
C LYS A 61 0.99 11.40 -5.46
N ALA A 62 1.56 11.01 -4.33
CA ALA A 62 2.72 11.69 -3.76
C ALA A 62 3.94 11.57 -4.67
N ALA A 63 4.20 10.38 -5.23
CA ALA A 63 5.27 10.16 -6.19
C ALA A 63 5.12 11.04 -7.42
N GLN A 64 3.91 11.12 -8.00
CA GLN A 64 3.63 12.01 -9.11
C GLN A 64 3.83 13.50 -8.75
N ALA A 65 3.35 13.92 -7.59
CA ALA A 65 3.45 15.32 -7.15
C ALA A 65 4.89 15.79 -6.88
N HIS A 66 5.80 14.85 -6.61
CA HIS A 66 7.22 15.11 -6.33
C HIS A 66 8.15 14.60 -7.43
N ASP A 67 7.62 14.28 -8.61
CA ASP A 67 8.38 13.77 -9.77
C ASP A 67 9.25 12.53 -9.48
N PHE A 68 8.81 11.69 -8.54
CA PHE A 68 9.45 10.40 -8.28
C PHE A 68 9.05 9.37 -9.32
N LYS A 69 10.04 8.67 -9.87
CA LYS A 69 9.81 7.53 -10.76
C LYS A 69 9.61 6.26 -9.93
N ILE A 70 8.44 5.66 -10.04
CA ILE A 70 8.17 4.33 -9.45
C ILE A 70 8.85 3.27 -10.33
N LEU A 71 9.93 2.66 -9.82
CA LEU A 71 10.68 1.63 -10.54
C LEU A 71 9.99 0.27 -10.51
N ALA A 72 9.30 -0.05 -9.42
CA ALA A 72 8.53 -1.27 -9.25
C ALA A 72 7.45 -1.10 -8.17
N SER A 73 6.41 -1.91 -8.26
CA SER A 73 5.38 -2.06 -7.23
C SER A 73 4.98 -3.53 -7.18
N GLN A 74 5.26 -4.21 -6.06
CA GLN A 74 5.00 -5.65 -5.91
C GLN A 74 4.35 -5.94 -4.56
N PRO A 75 3.40 -6.88 -4.50
CA PRO A 75 2.78 -7.30 -3.24
C PRO A 75 3.74 -8.18 -2.43
N ALA A 76 3.64 -8.07 -1.10
CA ALA A 76 4.25 -8.98 -0.15
C ALA A 76 3.28 -9.37 0.98
N ASP A 77 1.96 -9.23 0.73
CA ASP A 77 0.86 -9.71 1.57
C ASP A 77 0.94 -9.33 3.06
N PHE A 78 1.48 -8.14 3.36
CA PHE A 78 1.72 -7.66 4.72
C PHE A 78 2.61 -8.60 5.57
N ASP A 79 3.34 -9.51 4.93
CA ASP A 79 4.16 -10.54 5.56
C ASP A 79 5.65 -10.16 5.53
N ARG A 80 6.31 -10.39 6.67
CA ARG A 80 7.73 -10.05 6.86
C ARG A 80 8.66 -10.88 5.98
N SER A 81 8.39 -12.17 5.82
CA SER A 81 9.25 -13.07 5.03
C SER A 81 9.10 -12.81 3.53
N LYS A 82 7.88 -12.55 3.06
CA LYS A 82 7.64 -12.12 1.68
C LYS A 82 8.25 -10.75 1.40
N GLY A 83 8.18 -9.80 2.34
CA GLY A 83 8.82 -8.49 2.22
C GLY A 83 10.33 -8.59 2.01
N LEU A 84 10.99 -9.51 2.71
CA LEU A 84 12.40 -9.86 2.49
C LEU A 84 12.65 -10.34 1.05
N ASN A 85 11.95 -11.41 0.63
CA ASN A 85 12.15 -12.02 -0.68
C ASN A 85 11.88 -11.05 -1.83
N VAL A 86 10.82 -10.25 -1.73
CA VAL A 86 10.49 -9.22 -2.73
C VAL A 86 11.59 -8.18 -2.82
N MET A 87 12.10 -7.69 -1.68
CA MET A 87 13.15 -6.69 -1.68
C MET A 87 14.48 -7.23 -2.22
N GLU A 88 14.85 -8.48 -1.94
CA GLU A 88 16.04 -9.12 -2.51
C GLU A 88 15.98 -9.14 -4.05
N ASN A 89 14.82 -9.54 -4.60
CA ASN A 89 14.58 -9.55 -6.04
C ASN A 89 14.62 -8.12 -6.63
N LEU A 90 14.01 -7.15 -5.95
CA LEU A 90 13.99 -5.76 -6.41
C LEU A 90 15.37 -5.11 -6.38
N LEU A 91 16.19 -5.38 -5.36
CA LEU A 91 17.57 -4.86 -5.30
C LEU A 91 18.44 -5.40 -6.44
N THR A 92 18.17 -6.63 -6.88
CA THR A 92 18.85 -7.24 -8.02
C THR A 92 18.37 -6.64 -9.34
N ALA A 93 17.05 -6.46 -9.50
CA ALA A 93 16.44 -5.97 -10.74
C ALA A 93 16.53 -4.44 -10.92
N GLN A 94 16.58 -3.69 -9.83
CA GLN A 94 16.56 -2.22 -9.78
C GLN A 94 17.68 -1.72 -8.86
N PRO A 95 18.96 -1.96 -9.18
CA PRO A 95 20.08 -1.61 -8.31
C PRO A 95 20.21 -0.10 -8.02
N GLU A 96 19.58 0.74 -8.85
CA GLU A 96 19.52 2.20 -8.73
C GLU A 96 18.46 2.71 -7.74
N VAL A 97 17.62 1.84 -7.17
CA VAL A 97 16.55 2.24 -6.24
C VAL A 97 17.12 3.03 -5.05
N GLN A 98 16.51 4.20 -4.78
CA GLN A 98 16.96 5.13 -3.74
C GLN A 98 16.06 5.10 -2.50
N GLY A 99 14.82 4.66 -2.65
CA GLY A 99 13.85 4.63 -1.56
C GLY A 99 12.79 3.55 -1.74
N VAL A 100 12.24 3.09 -0.62
CA VAL A 100 11.22 2.05 -0.55
C VAL A 100 10.13 2.51 0.41
N PHE A 101 8.89 2.46 -0.06
CA PHE A 101 7.71 2.54 0.79
C PHE A 101 7.12 1.14 0.97
N ALA A 102 7.19 0.62 2.19
CA ALA A 102 6.52 -0.61 2.56
C ALA A 102 5.19 -0.27 3.24
N GLN A 103 4.09 -0.81 2.71
CA GLN A 103 2.74 -0.45 3.16
C GLN A 103 2.39 -0.97 4.56
N ASN A 104 3.26 -1.71 5.23
CA ASN A 104 3.21 -1.99 6.66
C ASN A 104 4.61 -2.26 7.24
N ASP A 105 4.74 -2.27 8.56
CA ASP A 105 6.01 -2.42 9.25
C ASP A 105 6.57 -3.84 9.15
N GLU A 106 5.73 -4.88 9.03
CA GLU A 106 6.21 -6.25 8.82
C GLU A 106 6.96 -6.37 7.49
N MET A 107 6.37 -5.89 6.38
CA MET A 107 7.06 -5.84 5.09
C MET A 107 8.29 -4.93 5.14
N ALA A 108 8.22 -3.80 5.84
CA ALA A 108 9.36 -2.89 6.00
C ALA A 108 10.53 -3.59 6.70
N LEU A 109 10.28 -4.31 7.79
CA LEU A 109 11.30 -5.03 8.55
C LEU A 109 11.88 -6.21 7.76
N GLY A 110 11.09 -6.86 6.91
CA GLY A 110 11.57 -7.82 5.91
C GLY A 110 12.52 -7.16 4.91
N ALA A 111 12.08 -6.08 4.28
CA ALA A 111 12.86 -5.33 3.30
C ALA A 111 14.16 -4.77 3.91
N LEU A 112 14.12 -4.30 5.15
CA LEU A 112 15.29 -3.81 5.89
C LEU A 112 16.41 -4.85 5.96
N ARG A 113 16.06 -6.13 6.17
CA ARG A 113 17.04 -7.23 6.20
C ARG A 113 17.72 -7.40 4.83
N ALA A 114 16.96 -7.37 3.74
CA ALA A 114 17.50 -7.43 2.38
C ALA A 114 18.45 -6.26 2.09
N ILE A 115 18.02 -5.04 2.44
CA ILE A 115 18.77 -3.79 2.24
C ILE A 115 20.10 -3.84 2.99
N GLN A 116 20.09 -4.30 4.25
CA GLN A 116 21.29 -4.46 5.07
C GLN A 116 22.23 -5.53 4.51
N ALA A 117 21.70 -6.69 4.09
CA ALA A 117 22.49 -7.76 3.49
C ALA A 117 23.16 -7.31 2.17
N ALA A 118 22.47 -6.49 1.39
CA ALA A 118 23.00 -5.90 0.16
C ALA A 118 23.95 -4.69 0.39
N GLY A 119 24.14 -4.26 1.63
CA GLY A 119 25.01 -3.12 1.97
C GLY A 119 24.49 -1.75 1.51
N LYS A 120 23.20 -1.62 1.18
CA LYS A 120 22.57 -0.39 0.65
C LYS A 120 22.20 0.60 1.77
N LYS A 121 23.21 1.11 2.49
CA LYS A 121 23.02 1.93 3.70
C LYS A 121 22.29 3.25 3.47
N ASP A 122 22.39 3.81 2.26
CA ASP A 122 21.80 5.10 1.90
C ASP A 122 20.35 4.98 1.38
N LEU A 123 19.82 3.75 1.29
CA LEU A 123 18.45 3.53 0.82
C LEU A 123 17.45 3.96 1.90
N VAL A 124 16.55 4.87 1.53
CA VAL A 124 15.52 5.40 2.43
C VAL A 124 14.37 4.41 2.52
N LEU A 125 14.15 3.84 3.71
CA LEU A 125 13.03 2.92 3.96
C LEU A 125 11.98 3.57 4.87
N VAL A 126 10.73 3.61 4.40
CA VAL A 126 9.56 4.09 5.16
C VAL A 126 8.54 2.97 5.30
N GLY A 127 8.13 2.70 6.54
CA GLY A 127 7.08 1.73 6.89
C GLY A 127 5.73 2.37 7.18
N PHE A 128 4.80 1.57 7.71
CA PHE A 128 3.44 1.98 8.08
C PHE A 128 2.95 1.06 9.20
N ASP A 129 2.14 1.56 10.13
CA ASP A 129 1.53 0.92 11.31
C ASP A 129 2.06 1.52 12.62
N GLY A 130 3.36 1.75 12.73
CA GLY A 130 3.97 2.22 13.97
C GLY A 130 4.00 1.14 15.05
N THR A 131 4.30 -0.10 14.66
CA THR A 131 4.48 -1.20 15.62
C THR A 131 5.71 -0.96 16.49
N ASP A 132 5.79 -1.60 17.66
CA ASP A 132 6.97 -1.46 18.53
C ASP A 132 8.29 -1.78 17.81
N ASP A 133 8.29 -2.81 16.96
CA ASP A 133 9.45 -3.19 16.14
C ASP A 133 9.76 -2.12 15.08
N GLY A 134 8.74 -1.58 14.40
CA GLY A 134 8.89 -0.51 13.42
C GLY A 134 9.44 0.77 14.05
N VAL A 135 8.86 1.20 15.17
CA VAL A 135 9.32 2.36 15.96
C VAL A 135 10.75 2.15 16.44
N LYS A 136 11.08 0.96 16.94
CA LYS A 136 12.45 0.62 17.36
C LYS A 136 13.43 0.68 16.19
N ALA A 137 13.04 0.22 15.00
CA ALA A 137 13.87 0.31 13.80
C ALA A 137 14.09 1.77 13.37
N VAL A 138 13.06 2.62 13.46
CA VAL A 138 13.16 4.06 13.21
C VAL A 138 14.10 4.72 14.23
N LYS A 139 13.84 4.57 15.53
CA LYS A 139 14.68 5.16 16.60
C LYS A 139 16.10 4.62 16.62
N GLY A 140 16.31 3.40 16.15
CA GLY A 140 17.63 2.80 15.94
C GLY A 140 18.37 3.28 14.68
N GLY A 141 17.79 4.21 13.91
CA GLY A 141 18.39 4.76 12.70
C GLY A 141 18.37 3.84 11.48
N LYS A 142 17.63 2.72 11.54
CA LYS A 142 17.61 1.68 10.49
C LYS A 142 16.49 1.89 9.48
N MET A 143 15.42 2.56 9.90
CA MET A 143 14.33 3.05 9.04
C MET A 143 14.26 4.57 9.15
N ALA A 144 13.85 5.23 8.07
CA ALA A 144 13.73 6.68 8.05
C ALA A 144 12.48 7.13 8.84
N ALA A 145 11.37 6.42 8.65
CA ALA A 145 10.11 6.68 9.33
C ALA A 145 9.15 5.48 9.30
N THR A 146 8.10 5.56 10.11
CA THR A 146 6.87 4.77 9.96
C THR A 146 5.66 5.67 10.15
N ILE A 147 4.63 5.48 9.34
CA ILE A 147 3.34 6.17 9.49
C ILE A 147 2.50 5.36 10.48
N ALA A 148 2.47 5.81 11.72
CA ALA A 148 1.81 5.12 12.82
C ALA A 148 0.29 5.27 12.78
N GLN A 149 -0.40 4.13 12.91
CA GLN A 149 -1.82 4.05 13.18
C GLN A 149 -2.08 4.21 14.68
N GLN A 150 -3.34 4.37 15.06
CA GLN A 150 -3.76 4.42 16.47
C GLN A 150 -4.80 3.32 16.75
N PRO A 151 -4.41 2.03 16.77
CA PRO A 151 -5.34 0.91 16.89
C PRO A 151 -6.14 0.94 18.20
N GLU A 152 -5.53 1.38 19.31
CA GLU A 152 -6.24 1.60 20.58
C GLU A 152 -7.36 2.64 20.43
N LYS A 153 -7.09 3.74 19.70
CA LYS A 153 -8.09 4.78 19.47
C LYS A 153 -9.19 4.31 18.52
N ILE A 154 -8.85 3.53 17.51
CA ILE A 154 -9.83 2.86 16.62
C ILE A 154 -10.75 1.95 17.45
N GLY A 155 -10.18 1.15 18.36
CA GLY A 155 -10.96 0.28 19.24
C GLY A 155 -11.87 1.07 20.20
N GLU A 156 -11.32 2.11 20.84
CA GLU A 156 -12.07 3.00 21.74
C GLU A 156 -13.27 3.66 21.01
N ILE A 157 -13.01 4.27 19.85
CA ILE A 157 -14.04 4.91 19.01
C ILE A 157 -15.06 3.87 18.55
N GLY A 158 -14.62 2.67 18.17
CA GLY A 158 -15.49 1.59 17.73
C GLY A 158 -16.50 1.19 18.80
N VAL A 159 -16.03 0.96 20.03
CA VAL A 159 -16.89 0.62 21.17
C VAL A 159 -17.83 1.78 21.53
N GLN A 160 -17.32 3.01 21.57
CA GLN A 160 -18.14 4.21 21.83
C GLN A 160 -19.23 4.40 20.76
N THR A 161 -18.90 4.14 19.50
CA THR A 161 -19.85 4.26 18.38
C THR A 161 -20.92 3.18 18.45
N ALA A 162 -20.53 1.94 18.79
CA ALA A 162 -21.49 0.85 18.99
C ALA A 162 -22.48 1.15 20.13
N ASP A 163 -22.00 1.68 21.26
CA ASP A 163 -22.85 2.10 22.39
C ASP A 163 -23.87 3.19 21.98
N LYS A 164 -23.44 4.19 21.22
CA LYS A 164 -24.34 5.23 20.66
C LYS A 164 -25.42 4.63 19.76
N VAL A 165 -25.06 3.69 18.89
CA VAL A 165 -26.02 3.01 18.01
C VAL A 165 -27.05 2.23 18.84
N LEU A 166 -26.61 1.51 19.88
CA LEU A 166 -27.52 0.77 20.77
C LEU A 166 -28.49 1.70 21.53
N LYS A 167 -28.09 2.94 21.78
CA LYS A 167 -28.94 3.99 22.38
C LYS A 167 -29.85 4.70 21.39
N GLY A 168 -29.82 4.33 20.11
CA GLY A 168 -30.60 4.95 19.04
C GLY A 168 -30.08 6.32 18.60
N GLU A 169 -28.83 6.66 18.95
CA GLU A 169 -28.19 7.90 18.50
C GLU A 169 -27.73 7.79 17.04
N LYS A 170 -27.70 8.93 16.34
CA LYS A 170 -27.10 9.01 15.01
C LYS A 170 -25.58 9.05 15.13
N VAL A 171 -24.90 8.28 14.28
CA VAL A 171 -23.45 8.25 14.17
C VAL A 171 -23.03 8.54 12.73
N GLU A 172 -21.80 9.02 12.54
CA GLU A 172 -21.24 9.24 11.22
C GLU A 172 -20.95 7.90 10.52
N ALA A 173 -21.11 7.86 9.20
CA ALA A 173 -20.85 6.66 8.40
C ALA A 173 -19.35 6.37 8.24
N SER A 174 -18.50 7.37 8.42
CA SER A 174 -17.04 7.26 8.35
C SER A 174 -16.41 8.16 9.39
N ILE A 175 -15.64 7.57 10.30
CA ILE A 175 -14.97 8.28 11.40
C ILE A 175 -13.47 8.12 11.18
N PRO A 176 -12.77 9.11 10.61
CA PRO A 176 -11.34 9.02 10.39
C PRO A 176 -10.59 9.04 11.73
N VAL A 177 -9.53 8.24 11.82
CA VAL A 177 -8.57 8.31 12.92
C VAL A 177 -7.26 8.85 12.37
N GLU A 178 -6.72 9.87 13.04
CA GLU A 178 -5.48 10.52 12.61
C GLU A 178 -4.30 9.53 12.61
N LEU A 179 -3.43 9.72 11.63
CA LEU A 179 -2.15 9.02 11.53
C LEU A 179 -1.05 9.91 12.10
N LYS A 180 0.00 9.29 12.64
CA LYS A 180 1.17 10.02 13.17
C LYS A 180 2.43 9.60 12.44
N LEU A 181 3.20 10.57 11.93
CA LEU A 181 4.52 10.28 11.42
C LEU A 181 5.50 10.08 12.57
N ILE A 182 6.11 8.90 12.67
CA ILE A 182 7.22 8.63 13.58
C ILE A 182 8.50 8.60 12.75
N ASN A 183 9.40 9.54 13.01
CA ASN A 183 10.75 9.63 12.46
C ASN A 183 11.79 9.57 13.59
N GLN A 184 13.08 9.63 13.24
CA GLN A 184 14.21 9.54 14.16
C GLN A 184 14.11 10.56 15.30
#